data_AF-A0AA90QKH6-F1
#
_entry.id   AF-A0AA90QKH6-F1
#
_cell.length_a   1.000
_cell.length_b   1.000
_cell.length_c   1.000
_cell.angle_alpha   90.00
_cell.angle_beta   90.00
_cell.angle_gamma   90.00
#
_symmetry.space_group_name_H-M   'P 1'
#
loop_
_entity.id
_entity.type
_entity.pdbx_description
1 polymer ?
#
loop_
_entity_poly.entity_id
_entity_poly.type
_entity_poly.pdbx_seq_one_letter_code
_entity_poly.pdbx_strand_id
1 'polypeptide(L)' 'MNQRVIRISELATTPATKTKPARPGKLPVSATTVWRWVREGKFPKPFKLGESVTVWDAAEVDAFIERQAGAAR' A
#
# COMPACT_ATOMS: atom_id res chain seq x y z
N MET A 1 14.28 16.16 -6.18
CA MET A 1 13.61 14.86 -6.33
C MET A 1 12.51 14.80 -5.27
N ASN A 2 11.25 15.01 -5.66
CA ASN A 2 10.14 15.04 -4.71
C ASN A 2 9.82 13.60 -4.31
N GLN A 3 10.34 13.16 -3.17
CA GLN A 3 10.08 11.82 -2.66
C GLN A 3 8.61 11.74 -2.23
N ARG A 4 7.78 11.15 -3.11
CA ARG A 4 6.37 10.88 -2.81
C ARG A 4 6.33 9.62 -1.97
N VAL A 5 5.99 9.77 -0.70
CA VAL A 5 5.82 8.67 0.24
C VAL A 5 4.34 8.38 0.41
N ILE A 6 3.98 7.10 0.51
CA ILE A 6 2.59 6.67 0.65
C ILE A 6 2.43 5.92 1.97
N ARG A 7 1.34 6.16 2.69
CA ARG A 7 0.99 5.39 3.90
C ARG A 7 0.09 4.20 3.58
N ILE A 8 0.02 3.25 4.51
CA ILE A 8 -0.86 2.08 4.42
C ILE A 8 -2.33 2.45 4.15
N SER A 9 -2.79 3.58 4.70
CA SER A 9 -4.15 4.09 4.54
C SER A 9 -4.46 4.61 3.13
N GLU A 10 -3.45 4.93 2.35
CA GLU A 10 -3.57 5.35 0.94
C GLU A 10 -3.31 4.18 -0.01
N LEU A 11 -2.56 3.18 0.44
CA LEU A 11 -2.33 1.94 -0.31
C LEU A 11 -3.56 1.02 -0.29
N ALA A 12 -4.10 0.76 0.90
CA ALA A 12 -5.15 -0.23 1.08
C ALA A 12 -6.54 0.38 1.02
N THR A 13 -7.42 -0.24 0.25
CA THR A 13 -8.84 0.09 0.25
C THR A 13 -9.46 -0.36 1.57
N THR A 14 -10.06 0.59 2.27
CA THR A 14 -10.84 0.29 3.47
C THR A 14 -12.32 0.26 3.07
N PRO A 15 -13.00 -0.90 3.18
CA PRO A 15 -14.42 -0.98 2.87
C PRO A 15 -15.23 -0.08 3.82
N ALA A 16 -16.40 0.36 3.37
CA ALA A 16 -17.32 1.10 4.21
C ALA A 16 -17.72 0.25 5.42
N THR A 17 -17.67 0.82 6.61
CA THR A 17 -18.22 0.20 7.82
C THR A 17 -19.48 0.95 8.24
N LYS A 18 -20.23 0.39 9.20
CA LYS A 18 -21.50 0.95 9.70
C LYS A 18 -21.38 2.41 10.20
N THR A 19 -20.16 2.86 10.50
CA THR A 19 -19.83 4.17 11.07
C THR A 19 -18.82 4.99 10.24
N LYS A 20 -18.24 4.46 9.15
CA LYS A 20 -17.24 5.18 8.33
C LYS A 20 -17.41 4.89 6.83
N PRO A 21 -17.27 5.92 5.96
CA PRO A 21 -17.36 5.73 4.51
C PRO A 21 -16.17 4.92 3.98
N ALA A 22 -16.37 4.23 2.85
CA ALA A 22 -15.31 3.54 2.14
C ALA A 22 -14.23 4.54 1.72
N ARG A 23 -12.96 4.15 1.88
CA ARG A 23 -11.83 4.92 1.37
C ARG A 23 -11.14 4.11 0.29
N PRO A 24 -11.24 4.52 -0.99
CA PRO A 24 -10.52 3.86 -2.07
C PRO A 24 -9.02 4.09 -1.88
N GLY A 25 -8.26 2.99 -1.80
CA GLY A 25 -6.80 3.00 -1.83
C GLY A 25 -6.31 2.61 -3.22
N LYS A 26 -4.99 2.74 -3.46
CA LYS A 26 -4.38 2.33 -4.73
C LYS A 26 -4.61 0.86 -5.06
N LEU A 27 -4.72 0.01 -4.04
CA LEU A 27 -4.96 -1.42 -4.18
C LEU A 27 -6.35 -1.78 -3.63
N PRO A 28 -7.12 -2.63 -4.32
CA PRO A 28 -8.41 -3.15 -3.86
C PRO A 28 -8.23 -4.25 -2.80
N VAL A 29 -7.29 -4.09 -1.87
CA VAL A 29 -7.01 -5.03 -0.79
C VAL A 29 -7.01 -4.33 0.56
N SER A 30 -7.24 -5.09 1.62
CA SER A 30 -7.16 -4.59 2.99
C SER A 30 -5.72 -4.32 3.43
N ALA A 31 -5.54 -3.45 4.43
CA ALA A 31 -4.22 -3.15 5.01
C ALA A 31 -3.49 -4.42 5.50
N THR A 32 -4.24 -5.36 6.06
CA THR A 32 -3.71 -6.65 6.53
C THR A 32 -3.08 -7.46 5.41
N THR A 33 -3.67 -7.43 4.20
CA THR A 33 -3.13 -8.11 3.03
C THR A 33 -1.79 -7.51 2.60
N VAL A 34 -1.67 -6.18 2.61
CA VAL A 34 -0.41 -5.50 2.30
C VAL A 34 0.67 -5.87 3.31
N TRP A 35 0.37 -5.84 4.62
CA TRP A 35 1.32 -6.27 5.64
C TRP A 35 1.72 -7.74 5.51
N ARG A 36 0.79 -8.61 5.08
CA ARG A 36 1.11 -10.00 4.78
C ARG A 36 2.09 -10.10 3.62
N TRP A 37 1.89 -9.36 2.53
CA TRP A 37 2.83 -9.34 1.41
C TRP A 37 4.21 -8.77 1.78
N VAL A 38 4.25 -7.75 2.64
CA VAL A 38 5.51 -7.24 3.20
C VAL A 38 6.24 -8.34 3.99
N ARG A 39 5.52 -9.07 4.85
CA ARG A 39 6.07 -10.19 5.61
C ARG A 39 6.52 -11.35 4.71
N GLU A 40 5.80 -11.59 3.62
CA GLU A 40 6.16 -12.59 2.59
C GLU A 40 7.29 -12.10 1.67
N GLY A 41 7.74 -10.85 1.77
CA GLY A 41 8.77 -10.26 0.89
C GLY A 41 8.30 -10.00 -0.55
N LYS A 42 6.98 -10.02 -0.79
CA LYS A 42 6.36 -9.78 -2.11
C LYS A 42 6.11 -8.30 -2.39
N PHE A 43 6.01 -7.48 -1.35
CA PHE A 43 5.74 -6.04 -1.45
C PHE A 43 7.00 -5.22 -1.15
N PRO A 44 7.16 -3.99 -1.68
CA PRO A 44 8.29 -3.13 -1.35
C PRO A 44 8.48 -2.95 0.16
N LYS A 45 9.74 -2.80 0.55
CA LYS A 45 10.11 -2.70 1.96
C LYS A 45 9.57 -1.39 2.54
N PRO A 46 8.82 -1.45 3.65
CA PRO A 46 8.45 -0.24 4.36
C PRO A 46 9.70 0.42 4.97
N PHE A 47 9.68 1.74 5.05
CA PHE A 47 10.65 2.50 5.85
C PHE A 47 9.94 3.43 6.81
N LYS A 48 10.63 3.81 7.89
CA LYS A 48 10.10 4.75 8.87
C LYS A 48 10.38 6.18 8.41
N LEU A 49 9.32 6.98 8.25
CA LEU A 49 9.43 8.43 8.05
C LEU A 49 9.65 9.17 9.38
N GLY A 50 9.22 8.55 10.49
CA GLY A 50 9.41 9.05 11.84
C GLY A 50 9.15 7.94 12.87
N GLU A 51 9.11 8.31 14.15
CA GLU A 51 9.08 7.37 15.28
C GLU A 51 7.95 6.31 15.17
N SER A 52 6.76 6.76 14.73
CA SER A 52 5.54 5.94 14.61
C SER A 52 4.94 5.90 13.19
N VAL A 53 5.65 6.43 12.19
CA VAL A 53 5.11 6.56 10.82
C VAL A 53 5.86 5.65 9.88
N THR A 54 5.18 4.60 9.42
CA THR A 54 5.68 3.70 8.37
C THR A 54 5.12 4.09 7.02
N VAL A 55 5.99 4.22 6.03
CA VAL A 55 5.67 4.62 4.67
C VAL A 55 6.37 3.72 3.65
N TRP A 56 5.90 3.81 2.41
CA TRP A 56 6.49 3.20 1.23
C TRP A 56 6.83 4.28 0.22
N ASP A 57 7.80 3.97 -0.65
CA ASP A 57 8.08 4.82 -1.80
C ASP A 57 6.97 4.64 -2.84
N ALA A 58 6.42 5.76 -3.32
CA ALA A 58 5.33 5.72 -4.29
C ALA A 58 5.74 5.03 -5.60
N ALA A 59 6.97 5.26 -6.06
CA ALA A 59 7.45 4.71 -7.33
C ALA A 59 7.58 3.18 -7.25
N GLU A 60 8.09 2.65 -6.13
CA GLU A 60 8.18 1.20 -5.94
C GLU A 60 6.79 0.54 -5.85
N VAL A 61 5.83 1.20 -5.22
CA VAL A 61 4.45 0.72 -5.15
C VAL A 61 3.82 0.69 -6.54
N ASP A 62 3.95 1.77 -7.32
CA ASP A 62 3.41 1.83 -8.68
C ASP A 62 4.04 0.75 -9.56
N ALA A 63 5.37 0.58 -9.50
CA ALA A 63 6.07 -0.49 -10.20
C ALA A 63 5.60 -1.90 -9.77
N PHE A 64 5.30 -2.11 -8.48
CA PHE A 64 4.72 -3.36 -8.00
C PHE A 64 3.32 -3.62 -8.59
N ILE A 65 2.46 -2.59 -8.62
CA ILE A 65 1.11 -2.69 -9.20
C ILE A 65 1.21 -3.06 -10.68
N GLU A 66 2.10 -2.40 -11.43
CA GLU A 66 2.32 -2.70 -12.85
C GLU A 66 2.80 -4.14 -13.06
N ARG A 67 3.72 -4.65 -12.23
CA ARG A 67 4.17 -6.05 -12.29
C ARG A 67 3.05 -7.04 -12.01
N GLN A 68 2.18 -6.77 -11.03
CA GLN A 68 1.05 -7.64 -10.72
C GLN A 68 -0.03 -7.59 -11.79
N ALA A 69 -0.35 -6.40 -12.30
CA ALA A 69 -1.28 -6.23 -13.41
C ALA A 69 -0.80 -6.95 -14.69
N GLY A 70 0.51 -6.97 -14.93
CA GLY A 70 1.12 -7.74 -16.02
C GLY A 70 1.17 -9.25 -15.78
N ALA A 71 1.24 -9.70 -14.53
CA ALA A 71 1.24 -11.12 -14.18
C ALA A 71 -0.16 -11.77 -14.19
N ALA A 72 -1.22 -10.96 -14.11
CA ALA A 72 -2.61 -11.41 -14.15
C ALA A 72 -3.21 -11.47 -15.58
N ARG A 73 -2.38 -11.29 -16.62
CA ARG A 73 -2.80 -11.23 -18.03
C ARG A 73 -2.40 -12.46 -18.82
#